data_AF-A0A7X8YXQ9-F1
#
_entry.id   AF-A0A7X8YXQ9-F1
#
_cell.length_a   1.000
_cell.length_b   1.000
_cell.length_c   1.000
_cell.angle_alpha   90.00
_cell.angle_beta   90.00
_cell.angle_gamma   90.00
#
_symmetry.space_group_name_H-M   'P 1'
#
loop_
_entity.id
_entity.type
_entity.pdbx_description
1 polymer ?
#
loop_
_entity_poly.entity_id
_entity_poly.type
_entity_poly.pdbx_seq_one_letter_code
_entity_poly.pdbx_strand_id
1 'polypeptide(L)' 'MAEGLGRERWAHTSLVCALIANANRDPKRSRPFKPSDFDPYARQDRRLRTVADKESLAILREALEAQKGT' A
#
# COMPACT_ATOMS: atom_id res chain seq x y z
N MET A 1 11.04 5.10 -17.51
CA MET A 1 10.90 3.68 -17.96
C MET A 1 11.55 2.67 -17.03
N ALA A 2 12.75 2.92 -16.49
CA ALA A 2 13.45 1.98 -15.60
C ALA A 2 12.68 1.63 -14.30
N GLU A 3 11.97 2.59 -13.69
CA GLU A 3 11.20 2.33 -12.47
C GLU A 3 10.00 1.41 -12.70
N GLY A 4 9.30 1.53 -13.84
CA GLY A 4 8.16 0.69 -14.18
C GLY A 4 8.52 -0.79 -14.32
N LEU A 5 9.64 -1.07 -15.01
CA LEU A 5 10.17 -2.43 -15.13
C LEU A 5 10.61 -3.00 -13.77
N GLY A 6 11.19 -2.15 -12.91
CA GLY A 6 11.52 -2.53 -11.53
C GLY A 6 10.27 -2.94 -10.74
N ARG A 7 9.21 -2.14 -10.80
CA ARG A 7 7.93 -2.41 -10.13
C ARG A 7 7.27 -3.69 -10.61
N GLU A 8 7.22 -3.91 -11.92
CA GLU A 8 6.66 -5.15 -12.50
C GLU A 8 7.41 -6.39 -11.99
N ARG A 9 8.75 -6.38 -12.09
CA ARG A 9 9.58 -7.50 -11.62
C ARG A 9 9.39 -7.78 -10.15
N TRP A 10 9.34 -6.74 -9.32
CA TRP A 10 9.11 -6.90 -7.87
C TRP A 10 7.68 -7.34 -7.54
N ALA A 11 6.67 -6.96 -8.35
CA ALA A 11 5.32 -7.49 -8.21
C ALA A 11 5.28 -9.01 -8.44
N HIS A 12 5.96 -9.51 -9.47
CA HIS A 12 6.07 -10.96 -9.71
C HIS A 12 6.87 -11.67 -8.61
N THR A 13 8.05 -11.16 -8.25
CA THR A 13 8.91 -11.76 -7.23
C THR A 13 8.22 -11.84 -5.88
N SER A 14 7.54 -10.76 -5.47
CA SER A 14 6.84 -10.70 -4.18
C SER A 14 5.66 -11.68 -4.09
N LEU A 15 4.95 -11.94 -5.20
CA LEU A 15 3.92 -12.97 -5.28
C LEU A 15 4.51 -14.36 -5.04
N VAL A 16 5.64 -14.69 -5.68
CA VAL A 16 6.31 -15.98 -5.50
C VAL A 16 6.81 -16.14 -4.06
N CYS A 17 7.43 -15.11 -3.49
CA CYS A 17 7.86 -15.12 -2.09
C CYS A 17 6.68 -15.34 -1.13
N ALA A 18 5.56 -14.65 -1.34
CA ALA A 18 4.37 -14.80 -0.52
C ALA A 18 3.76 -16.20 -0.64
N LEU A 19 3.74 -16.80 -1.84
CA LEU A 19 3.28 -18.17 -2.04
C LEU A 19 4.14 -19.16 -1.24
N ILE A 20 5.46 -19.10 -1.41
CA ILE A 20 6.40 -20.00 -0.71
C ILE A 20 6.30 -19.82 0.80
N ALA A 21 6.29 -18.58 1.29
CA ALA A 21 6.19 -18.30 2.71
C ALA A 21 4.88 -18.81 3.32
N ASN A 22 3.75 -18.63 2.63
CA ASN A 22 2.46 -19.13 3.10
C ASN A 22 2.34 -20.64 3.02
N ALA A 23 2.94 -21.29 2.03
CA ALA A 23 2.96 -22.75 1.93
C ALA A 23 3.71 -23.40 3.12
N ASN A 24 4.69 -22.70 3.68
CA ASN A 24 5.51 -23.18 4.80
C ASN A 24 5.12 -22.58 6.17
N ARG A 25 4.07 -21.74 6.25
CA ARG A 25 3.68 -21.11 7.52
C ARG A 25 2.82 -22.04 8.36
N ASP A 26 2.97 -21.95 9.69
CA ASP A 26 1.96 -22.48 10.62
C ASP A 26 0.77 -21.50 10.71
N PRO A 27 -0.45 -21.91 10.31
CA PRO A 27 -1.60 -21.02 10.29
C PRO A 27 -2.06 -20.53 11.66
N LYS A 28 -1.65 -21.21 12.75
CA LYS A 28 -2.02 -20.86 14.13
C LYS A 28 -1.03 -19.90 14.80
N ARG A 29 0.19 -19.78 14.29
CA ARG A 29 1.28 -19.01 14.92
C ARG A 29 1.49 -17.63 14.31
N SER A 30 1.21 -17.47 13.02
CA SER A 30 1.43 -16.20 12.33
C SER A 30 0.26 -15.85 11.42
N ARG A 31 0.12 -14.57 11.08
CA ARG A 31 -0.81 -14.13 10.02
C ARG A 31 -0.34 -14.63 8.64
N PRO A 32 -1.23 -14.72 7.64
CA PRO A 32 -0.82 -14.90 6.26
C PRO A 32 0.14 -13.79 5.81
N PHE A 33 1.17 -14.16 5.07
CA PHE A 33 2.06 -13.23 4.39
C PHE A 33 1.37 -12.70 3.13
N LYS A 34 1.55 -11.41 2.85
CA LYS A 34 1.03 -10.74 1.66
C LYS A 34 2.21 -10.37 0.75
N PRO A 35 2.02 -10.23 -0.58
CA PRO A 35 3.09 -9.76 -1.47
C PRO A 35 3.71 -8.43 -1.00
N SER A 36 2.90 -7.52 -0.46
CA SER A 36 3.34 -6.24 0.11
C SER A 36 4.31 -6.35 1.30
N ASP A 37 4.43 -7.53 1.93
CA ASP A 37 5.41 -7.78 2.98
C ASP A 37 6.84 -7.96 2.41
N PHE A 38 6.96 -8.30 1.12
CA PHE A 38 8.23 -8.54 0.41
C PHE A 38 8.56 -7.47 -0.64
N ASP A 39 7.56 -6.78 -1.17
CA ASP A 39 7.73 -5.76 -2.22
C ASP A 39 8.26 -4.42 -1.63
N PRO A 40 9.45 -3.93 -2.05
CA PRO A 40 9.99 -2.65 -1.59
C PRO A 40 9.12 -1.44 -1.98
N TYR A 41 8.41 -1.52 -3.11
CA TYR A 41 7.58 -0.42 -3.60
C TYR A 41 6.25 -0.30 -2.83
N ALA A 42 5.76 -1.39 -2.24
CA ALA A 42 4.51 -1.38 -1.47
C ALA A 42 4.58 -0.45 -0.24
N ARG A 43 5.76 -0.32 0.39
CA ARG A 43 5.98 0.63 1.50
C ARG A 43 5.97 2.08 1.03
N GLN A 44 6.54 2.35 -0.14
CA GLN A 44 6.55 3.68 -0.73
C GLN A 44 5.12 4.12 -1.10
N ASP A 45 4.36 3.24 -1.74
CA ASP A 45 2.98 3.51 -2.13
C ASP A 45 2.09 3.76 -0.91
N ARG A 46 2.28 3.01 0.18
CA ARG A 46 1.58 3.27 1.45
C ARG A 46 1.91 4.65 2.01
N ARG A 47 3.18 5.08 1.98
CA ARG A 47 3.55 6.43 2.45
C ARG A 47 2.89 7.52 1.59
N LEU A 48 2.90 7.37 0.28
CA LEU A 48 2.29 8.34 -0.64
C LEU A 48 0.78 8.48 -0.41
N ARG A 49 0.07 7.38 -0.09
CA ARG A 49 -1.37 7.41 0.19
C ARG A 49 -1.73 8.05 1.54
N THR A 50 -0.85 7.99 2.53
CA THR A 50 -1.14 8.50 3.88
C THR A 50 -0.88 10.00 4.03
N VAL A 51 -0.13 10.60 3.12
CA VAL A 51 0.14 12.03 3.17
C VAL A 51 -0.96 12.75 2.38
N ALA A 52 -2.03 13.14 3.07
CA ALA A 52 -2.89 14.20 2.56
C ALA A 52 -2.09 15.50 2.60
N ASP A 53 -1.87 16.11 1.44
CA ASP A 53 -1.23 17.41 1.36
C ASP A 53 -2.17 18.53 1.88
N LYS A 54 -1.60 19.71 2.13
CA LYS A 54 -2.36 20.83 2.72
C LYS A 54 -3.51 21.29 1.83
N GLU A 55 -3.38 21.17 0.52
CA GLU A 55 -4.40 21.59 -0.45
C GLU A 55 -5.58 20.61 -0.39
N SER A 56 -5.30 19.31 -0.41
CA SER A 56 -6.30 18.26 -0.19
C SER A 56 -7.08 18.43 1.12
N LEU A 57 -6.40 18.82 2.20
CA LEU A 57 -7.03 19.09 3.50
C LEU A 57 -7.85 20.40 3.51
N ALA A 58 -7.42 21.42 2.77
CA ALA A 58 -8.16 22.67 2.64
C ALA A 58 -9.50 22.46 1.93
N ILE A 59 -9.51 21.69 0.85
CA ILE A 59 -10.72 21.32 0.10
C ILE A 59 -11.71 20.55 1.01
N LEU A 60 -11.21 19.58 1.77
CA LEU A 60 -12.04 18.83 2.73
C LEU A 60 -12.65 19.75 3.81
N ARG A 61 -11.88 20.71 4.31
CA ARG A 61 -12.36 21.69 5.29
C ARG A 61 -13.48 22.55 4.72
N GLU A 62 -13.31 23.08 3.51
CA GLU A 62 -14.31 23.91 2.85
C GLU A 62 -15.63 23.14 2.64
N ALA A 63 -15.54 21.89 2.14
CA ALA A 63 -16.70 21.04 1.97
C ALA A 63 -17.45 20.76 3.28
N LEU A 64 -16.72 20.54 4.38
CA LEU A 64 -17.30 20.32 5.71
C LEU A 64 -17.95 21.57 6.30
N GLU A 65 -17.38 22.75 6.06
CA GLU A 65 -17.97 24.03 6.50
C GLU A 65 -19.25 24.35 5.72
N ALA A 66 -19.28 24.08 4.41
CA ALA A 66 -20.48 24.22 3.58
C ALA A 66 -21.62 23.30 4.05
N GLN A 67 -21.31 22.08 4.50
CA GLN A 67 -22.30 21.12 4.96
C GLN A 67 -22.93 21.50 6.33
N LYS A 68 -22.18 22.20 7.19
CA LYS A 68 -22.66 22.69 8.51
C LYS A 68 -23.70 23.82 8.42
N GLY A 69 -23.83 24.46 7.26
CA GLY A 69 -24.79 25.55 7.02
C GLY A 69 -26.17 25.11 6.56
N THR A 70 -26.42 23.79 6.47
CA THR A 70 -27.72 23.16 6.12
C THR A 70 -28.29 22.46 7.34
#